data_AF-A0AAN0K0S3-F1
#
_entry.id   AF-A0AAN0K0S3-F1
#
_cell.length_a   1.000
_cell.length_b   1.000
_cell.length_c   1.000
_cell.angle_alpha   90.00
_cell.angle_beta   90.00
_cell.angle_gamma   90.00
#
_symmetry.space_group_name_H-M   'P 1'
#
loop_
_entity.id
_entity.type
_entity.pdbx_description
1 polymer ?
#
loop_
_entity_poly.entity_id
_entity_poly.type
_entity_poly.pdbx_seq_one_letter_code
_entity_poly.pdbx_strand_id
1 'polypeptide(L)'
;IVLIVGRAESYYKLSLLAINNVLDSKAVSYVSLAFIDLSKAIKLKPSFISLWKLIGDSCLSLYGIAETVASISVPSELLGNSKGSEIIGKKALLELGLKSYKCSLHLCDGKSPYLLHNLALNYYHLAEVEDDKDVSKEYLEISLKLIKNAITLSPRGHTHWNALGVIAMHSILKDYALAQHSFISSLKIEPNNAVVWSNLGALYLINDNVKLAHLGNI
;
A
#
# COMPACT_ATOMS: atom_id res chain seq x y z
N ILE A 1 -9.23 -26.18 1.39
CA ILE A 1 -8.71 -24.83 1.75
C ILE A 1 -7.34 -24.57 1.11
N VAL A 2 -6.30 -25.38 1.38
CA VAL A 2 -4.92 -25.15 0.92
C VAL A 2 -4.80 -24.99 -0.60
N LEU A 3 -5.46 -25.86 -1.38
CA LEU A 3 -5.44 -25.78 -2.85
C LEU A 3 -5.99 -24.44 -3.38
N ILE A 4 -7.08 -23.95 -2.80
CA ILE A 4 -7.73 -22.69 -3.20
C ILE A 4 -6.80 -21.50 -2.91
N VAL A 5 -6.16 -21.52 -1.73
CA VAL A 5 -5.18 -20.48 -1.35
C VAL A 5 -3.96 -20.50 -2.25
N GLY A 6 -3.42 -21.70 -2.55
CA GLY A 6 -2.27 -21.82 -3.45
C GLY A 6 -2.57 -21.33 -4.87
N ARG A 7 -3.80 -21.57 -5.37
CA ARG A 7 -4.23 -21.03 -6.66
C ARG A 7 -4.38 -19.51 -6.63
N ALA A 8 -4.99 -18.95 -5.58
CA ALA A 8 -5.08 -17.50 -5.40
C ALA A 8 -3.70 -16.83 -5.33
N GLU A 9 -2.75 -17.44 -4.61
CA GLU A 9 -1.37 -16.93 -4.52
C GLU A 9 -0.66 -16.99 -5.87
N SER A 10 -0.93 -18.02 -6.67
CA SER A 10 -0.40 -18.15 -8.03
C SER A 10 -0.96 -17.04 -8.93
N TYR A 11 -2.25 -16.75 -8.86
CA TYR A 11 -2.86 -15.64 -9.59
C TYR A 11 -2.28 -14.27 -9.17
N TYR A 12 -2.07 -14.05 -7.87
CA TYR A 12 -1.40 -12.84 -7.38
C TYR A 12 0.03 -12.71 -7.94
N LYS A 13 0.82 -13.78 -7.96
CA LYS A 13 2.16 -13.73 -8.56
C LYS A 13 2.11 -13.43 -10.06
N LEU A 14 1.15 -14.00 -10.78
CA LEU A 14 0.92 -13.70 -12.19
C LEU A 14 0.50 -12.25 -12.41
N SER A 15 -0.27 -11.64 -11.49
CA SER A 15 -0.62 -10.22 -11.58
C SER A 15 0.61 -9.33 -11.41
N LEU A 16 1.50 -9.63 -10.47
CA LEU A 16 2.76 -8.89 -10.31
C LEU A 16 3.65 -8.98 -11.56
N LEU A 17 3.76 -10.17 -12.15
CA LEU A 17 4.48 -10.35 -13.41
C LEU A 17 3.83 -9.57 -14.56
N ALA A 18 2.50 -9.51 -14.60
CA ALA A 18 1.79 -8.71 -15.60
C ALA A 18 2.05 -7.22 -15.42
N ILE A 19 2.03 -6.69 -14.18
CA ILE A 19 2.34 -5.29 -13.86
C ILE A 19 3.76 -4.94 -14.32
N ASN A 20 4.75 -5.78 -14.00
CA ASN A 20 6.14 -5.55 -14.41
C ASN A 20 6.34 -5.55 -15.94
N ASN A 21 5.45 -6.21 -16.68
CA ASN A 21 5.45 -6.24 -18.13
C ASN A 21 4.47 -5.23 -18.76
N VAL A 22 3.90 -4.32 -17.96
CA VAL A 22 2.96 -3.28 -18.42
C VAL A 22 1.69 -3.88 -19.06
N LEU A 23 1.23 -5.02 -18.54
CA LEU A 23 0.04 -5.75 -18.99
C LEU A 23 -1.14 -5.53 -18.02
N ASP A 24 -1.52 -4.28 -17.81
CA ASP A 24 -2.47 -3.84 -16.78
C ASP A 24 -3.80 -4.61 -16.80
N SER A 25 -4.42 -4.78 -17.97
CA SER A 25 -5.69 -5.52 -18.07
C SER A 25 -5.57 -6.99 -17.66
N LYS A 26 -4.41 -7.62 -17.93
CA LYS A 26 -4.14 -8.98 -17.46
C LYS A 26 -3.91 -9.01 -15.95
N ALA A 27 -3.22 -8.03 -15.40
CA ALA A 27 -3.02 -7.91 -13.96
C ALA A 27 -4.37 -7.82 -13.22
N VAL A 28 -5.28 -6.96 -13.69
CA VAL A 28 -6.65 -6.84 -13.15
C VAL A 28 -7.42 -8.16 -13.26
N SER A 29 -7.31 -8.84 -14.40
CA SER A 29 -7.97 -10.14 -14.61
C SER A 29 -7.46 -11.21 -13.62
N TYR A 30 -6.14 -11.30 -13.42
CA TYR A 30 -5.56 -12.26 -12.47
C TYR A 30 -5.98 -11.96 -11.03
N VAL A 31 -6.00 -10.69 -10.62
CA VAL A 31 -6.49 -10.33 -9.27
C VAL A 31 -7.97 -10.65 -9.10
N SER A 32 -8.81 -10.42 -10.12
CA SER A 32 -10.22 -10.81 -10.05
C SER A 32 -10.40 -12.32 -9.85
N LEU A 33 -9.61 -13.14 -10.56
CA LEU A 33 -9.59 -14.59 -10.34
C LEU A 33 -9.11 -14.96 -8.92
N ALA A 34 -8.10 -14.27 -8.39
CA ALA A 34 -7.64 -14.47 -7.02
C ALA A 34 -8.75 -14.15 -6.01
N PHE A 35 -9.51 -13.06 -6.21
CA PHE A 35 -10.63 -12.70 -5.33
C PHE A 35 -11.77 -13.72 -5.33
N ILE A 36 -12.09 -14.32 -6.47
CA ILE A 36 -13.09 -15.39 -6.54
C ILE A 36 -12.68 -16.59 -5.69
N ASP A 37 -11.39 -16.94 -5.66
CA ASP A 37 -10.89 -18.03 -4.84
C ASP A 37 -10.79 -17.64 -3.36
N LEU A 38 -10.37 -16.41 -3.07
CA LEU A 38 -10.27 -15.88 -1.71
C LEU A 38 -11.64 -15.74 -1.05
N SER A 39 -12.68 -15.34 -1.78
CA SER A 39 -14.05 -15.25 -1.25
C SER A 39 -14.59 -16.62 -0.84
N LYS A 40 -14.28 -17.67 -1.62
CA LYS A 40 -14.60 -19.07 -1.27
C LYS A 40 -13.80 -19.53 -0.06
N ALA A 41 -12.51 -19.19 0.01
CA ALA A 41 -11.64 -19.60 1.11
C ALA A 41 -12.04 -18.96 2.45
N ILE A 42 -12.47 -17.69 2.45
CA ILE A 42 -12.95 -17.00 3.66
C ILE A 42 -14.15 -17.72 4.26
N LYS A 43 -15.13 -18.15 3.43
CA LYS A 43 -16.30 -18.90 3.92
C LYS A 43 -15.93 -20.20 4.64
N LEU A 44 -14.82 -20.82 4.25
CA LEU A 44 -14.35 -22.08 4.82
C LEU A 44 -13.52 -21.88 6.09
N LYS A 45 -12.64 -20.87 6.14
CA LYS A 45 -11.77 -20.63 7.29
C LYS A 45 -11.38 -19.14 7.42
N PRO A 46 -12.24 -18.30 8.03
CA PRO A 46 -11.97 -16.86 8.18
C PRO A 46 -10.74 -16.53 9.02
N SER A 47 -10.32 -17.41 9.94
CA SER A 47 -9.19 -17.20 10.84
C SER A 47 -7.81 -17.36 10.17
N PHE A 48 -7.76 -17.69 8.88
CA PHE A 48 -6.49 -17.91 8.18
C PHE A 48 -5.88 -16.57 7.72
N ILE A 49 -4.87 -16.10 8.46
CA ILE A 49 -4.20 -14.80 8.29
C ILE A 49 -3.78 -14.53 6.84
N SER A 50 -3.25 -15.54 6.15
CA SER A 50 -2.71 -15.37 4.80
C SER A 50 -3.78 -15.03 3.76
N LEU A 51 -5.06 -15.35 4.02
CA LEU A 51 -6.17 -14.94 3.13
C LEU A 51 -6.31 -13.43 3.12
N TRP A 52 -6.45 -12.85 4.32
CA TRP A 52 -6.62 -11.41 4.50
C TRP A 52 -5.38 -10.63 4.06
N LYS A 53 -4.19 -11.18 4.34
CA LYS A 53 -2.95 -10.64 3.79
C LYS A 53 -3.00 -10.62 2.26
N LEU A 54 -3.31 -11.74 1.61
CA LEU A 54 -3.29 -11.86 0.15
C LEU A 54 -4.32 -10.94 -0.52
N ILE A 55 -5.50 -10.75 0.10
CA ILE A 55 -6.49 -9.77 -0.37
C ILE A 55 -5.90 -8.36 -0.30
N GLY A 56 -5.32 -7.97 0.84
CA GLY A 56 -4.69 -6.67 1.01
C GLY A 56 -3.56 -6.43 0.02
N ASP A 57 -2.67 -7.41 -0.17
CA ASP A 57 -1.53 -7.35 -1.09
C ASP A 57 -2.02 -7.21 -2.54
N SER A 58 -3.09 -7.92 -2.89
CA SER A 58 -3.70 -7.83 -4.22
C SER A 58 -4.31 -6.44 -4.48
N CYS A 59 -5.08 -5.90 -3.52
CA CYS A 59 -5.62 -4.55 -3.61
C CYS A 59 -4.52 -3.51 -3.79
N LEU A 60 -3.48 -3.58 -2.96
CA LEU A 60 -2.37 -2.63 -2.96
C LEU A 60 -1.57 -2.69 -4.27
N SER A 61 -1.35 -3.88 -4.83
CA SER A 61 -0.60 -4.07 -6.08
C SER A 61 -1.23 -3.37 -7.29
N LEU A 62 -2.56 -3.19 -7.30
CA LEU A 62 -3.27 -2.57 -8.40
C LEU A 62 -3.33 -1.03 -8.30
N TYR A 63 -2.86 -0.42 -7.21
CA TYR A 63 -2.92 1.03 -7.04
C TYR A 63 -2.21 1.81 -8.17
N GLY A 64 -1.05 1.30 -8.60
CA GLY A 64 -0.22 1.92 -9.65
C GLY A 64 -0.78 1.80 -11.07
N ILE A 65 -1.85 1.02 -11.27
CA ILE A 65 -2.49 0.87 -12.57
C ILE A 65 -3.35 2.11 -12.89
N ALA A 66 -3.38 2.47 -14.18
CA ALA A 66 -4.17 3.57 -14.70
C ALA A 66 -5.65 3.41 -14.32
N GLU A 67 -6.29 4.52 -13.95
CA GLU A 67 -7.68 4.52 -13.47
C GLU A 67 -8.68 4.01 -14.51
N THR A 68 -8.36 4.17 -15.80
CA THR A 68 -9.12 3.63 -16.94
C THR A 68 -9.24 2.11 -16.95
N VAL A 69 -8.34 1.41 -16.25
CA VAL A 69 -8.28 -0.06 -16.16
C VAL A 69 -8.51 -0.52 -14.71
N ALA A 70 -8.63 0.40 -13.75
CA ALA A 70 -8.71 0.09 -12.33
C ALA A 70 -10.08 -0.45 -11.86
N SER A 71 -11.08 -0.46 -12.74
CA SER A 71 -12.38 -1.06 -12.46
C SER A 71 -12.26 -2.58 -12.39
N ILE A 72 -12.37 -3.12 -11.18
CA ILE A 72 -12.20 -4.55 -10.93
C ILE A 72 -13.49 -5.18 -10.43
N SER A 73 -13.80 -6.36 -10.97
CA SER A 73 -14.90 -7.18 -10.48
C SER A 73 -14.47 -7.91 -9.20
N VAL A 74 -15.16 -7.61 -8.11
CA VAL A 74 -14.93 -8.17 -6.77
C VAL A 74 -16.17 -8.91 -6.31
N PRO A 75 -16.06 -10.14 -5.79
CA PRO A 75 -17.18 -10.85 -5.18
C PRO A 75 -17.80 -10.04 -4.04
N SER A 76 -19.11 -9.87 -4.06
CA SER A 76 -19.89 -9.10 -3.07
C SER A 76 -19.64 -9.57 -1.63
N GLU A 77 -19.25 -10.83 -1.43
CA GLU A 77 -18.94 -11.37 -0.11
C GLU A 77 -17.69 -10.76 0.54
N LEU A 78 -16.72 -10.29 -0.26
CA LEU A 78 -15.56 -9.56 0.26
C LEU A 78 -15.96 -8.15 0.73
N LEU A 79 -17.00 -7.59 0.09
CA LEU A 79 -17.55 -6.28 0.41
C LEU A 79 -18.52 -6.34 1.61
N GLY A 80 -19.10 -7.51 1.89
CA GLY A 80 -20.10 -7.72 2.97
C GLY A 80 -21.54 -7.76 2.47
N ASN A 81 -21.74 -7.85 1.15
CA ASN A 81 -23.05 -7.90 0.50
C ASN A 81 -23.49 -9.34 0.22
N SER A 82 -24.79 -9.53 -0.08
CA SER A 82 -25.45 -10.84 0.01
C SER A 82 -25.11 -11.80 -1.13
N LYS A 83 -25.12 -11.39 -2.41
CA LYS A 83 -24.72 -12.22 -3.57
C LYS A 83 -24.34 -11.39 -4.80
N GLY A 84 -23.28 -11.77 -5.51
CA GLY A 84 -22.93 -11.20 -6.81
C GLY A 84 -21.44 -10.90 -6.98
N SER A 85 -21.12 -10.15 -8.03
CA SER A 85 -19.83 -9.48 -8.19
C SER A 85 -20.09 -8.03 -8.54
N GLU A 86 -19.42 -7.14 -7.84
CA GLU A 86 -19.55 -5.70 -7.99
C GLU A 86 -18.28 -5.15 -8.64
N ILE A 87 -18.44 -4.23 -9.57
CA ILE A 87 -17.32 -3.52 -10.17
C ILE A 87 -17.02 -2.33 -9.27
N ILE A 88 -15.83 -2.31 -8.69
CA ILE A 88 -15.41 -1.24 -7.77
C ILE A 88 -14.26 -0.43 -8.35
N GLY A 89 -14.21 0.85 -7.98
CA GLY A 89 -13.12 1.76 -8.33
C GLY A 89 -11.94 1.71 -7.36
N LYS A 90 -10.93 2.55 -7.61
CA LYS A 90 -9.65 2.57 -6.88
C LYS A 90 -9.81 2.82 -5.38
N LYS A 91 -10.63 3.81 -4.97
CA LYS A 91 -10.88 4.13 -3.56
C LYS A 91 -11.48 2.94 -2.80
N ALA A 92 -12.56 2.36 -3.31
CA ALA A 92 -13.21 1.19 -2.73
C ALA A 92 -12.28 -0.05 -2.68
N LEU A 93 -11.40 -0.21 -3.68
CA LEU A 93 -10.38 -1.27 -3.68
C LEU A 93 -9.35 -1.08 -2.55
N LEU A 94 -8.91 0.14 -2.32
CA LEU A 94 -8.02 0.48 -1.21
C LEU A 94 -8.71 0.26 0.14
N GLU A 95 -9.97 0.66 0.29
CA GLU A 95 -10.79 0.41 1.50
C GLU A 95 -10.95 -1.09 1.80
N LEU A 96 -11.15 -1.92 0.76
CA LEU A 96 -11.13 -3.37 0.91
C LEU A 96 -9.77 -3.88 1.40
N GLY A 97 -8.68 -3.33 0.84
CA GLY A 97 -7.32 -3.64 1.29
C GLY A 97 -7.10 -3.24 2.74
N LEU A 98 -7.58 -2.07 3.15
CA LEU A 98 -7.52 -1.54 4.52
C LEU A 98 -8.21 -2.49 5.50
N LYS A 99 -9.45 -2.88 5.20
CA LYS A 99 -10.23 -3.84 6.01
C LYS A 99 -9.49 -5.18 6.14
N SER A 100 -8.90 -5.64 5.05
CA SER A 100 -8.19 -6.92 4.99
C SER A 100 -6.91 -6.90 5.81
N TYR A 101 -6.08 -5.87 5.67
CA TYR A 101 -4.87 -5.71 6.48
C TYR A 101 -5.19 -5.55 7.97
N LYS A 102 -6.22 -4.79 8.35
CA LYS A 102 -6.68 -4.68 9.75
C LYS A 102 -7.09 -6.04 10.31
N CYS A 103 -7.83 -6.84 9.55
CA CYS A 103 -8.23 -8.20 9.95
C CYS A 103 -6.99 -9.10 10.13
N SER A 104 -6.07 -9.10 9.16
CA SER A 104 -4.83 -9.86 9.22
C SER A 104 -3.97 -9.47 10.43
N LEU A 105 -3.86 -8.17 10.71
CA LEU A 105 -3.09 -7.64 11.82
C LEU A 105 -3.70 -8.01 13.18
N HIS A 106 -5.03 -7.97 13.30
CA HIS A 106 -5.76 -8.41 14.50
C HIS A 106 -5.52 -9.90 14.79
N LEU A 107 -5.53 -10.75 13.76
CA LEU A 107 -5.25 -12.19 13.88
C LEU A 107 -3.79 -12.53 14.25
N CYS A 108 -2.87 -11.56 14.13
CA CYS A 108 -1.44 -11.70 14.47
C CYS A 108 -1.02 -10.85 15.69
N ASP A 109 -1.97 -10.46 16.54
CA ASP A 109 -1.75 -9.63 17.73
C ASP A 109 -1.00 -8.31 17.46
N GLY A 110 -1.08 -7.77 16.25
CA GLY A 110 -0.43 -6.50 15.90
C GLY A 110 1.08 -6.56 15.67
N LYS A 111 1.72 -7.74 15.71
CA LYS A 111 3.18 -7.87 15.79
C LYS A 111 3.90 -8.15 14.47
N SER A 112 3.30 -7.79 13.33
CA SER A 112 3.90 -8.01 12.01
C SER A 112 4.39 -6.70 11.39
N PRO A 113 5.72 -6.46 11.28
CA PRO A 113 6.25 -5.25 10.65
C PRO A 113 5.82 -5.14 9.18
N TYR A 114 5.71 -6.28 8.49
CA TYR A 114 5.23 -6.34 7.10
C TYR A 114 3.78 -5.86 6.97
N LEU A 115 2.88 -6.34 7.82
CA LEU A 115 1.47 -5.92 7.76
C LEU A 115 1.29 -4.46 8.15
N LEU A 116 2.05 -3.97 9.13
CA LEU A 116 2.06 -2.55 9.50
C LEU A 116 2.57 -1.67 8.35
N HIS A 117 3.61 -2.10 7.65
CA HIS A 117 4.14 -1.42 6.47
C HIS A 117 3.10 -1.33 5.36
N ASN A 118 2.50 -2.45 4.97
CA ASN A 118 1.52 -2.45 3.88
C ASN A 118 0.23 -1.70 4.26
N LEU A 119 -0.19 -1.76 5.53
CA LEU A 119 -1.31 -0.97 6.02
C LEU A 119 -0.98 0.53 5.97
N ALA A 120 0.25 0.94 6.31
CA ALA A 120 0.69 2.33 6.19
C ALA A 120 0.67 2.80 4.73
N LEU A 121 1.19 1.99 3.79
CA LEU A 121 1.13 2.32 2.37
C LEU A 121 -0.30 2.43 1.85
N ASN A 122 -1.20 1.55 2.31
CA ASN A 122 -2.60 1.62 1.93
C ASN A 122 -3.26 2.92 2.41
N TYR A 123 -3.01 3.34 3.66
CA TYR A 123 -3.44 4.65 4.16
C TYR A 123 -2.83 5.83 3.39
N TYR A 124 -1.55 5.75 3.04
CA TYR A 124 -0.88 6.76 2.21
C TYR A 124 -1.56 6.91 0.85
N HIS A 125 -1.88 5.80 0.18
CA HIS A 125 -2.59 5.82 -1.09
C HIS A 125 -4.05 6.26 -0.97
N LEU A 126 -4.72 5.96 0.16
CA LEU A 126 -6.05 6.52 0.44
C LEU A 126 -5.99 8.05 0.56
N ALA A 127 -4.93 8.60 1.16
CA ALA A 127 -4.74 10.04 1.26
C ALA A 127 -4.55 10.72 -0.11
N GLU A 128 -3.91 10.04 -1.06
CA GLU A 128 -3.67 10.55 -2.43
C GLU A 128 -4.95 10.58 -3.28
N VAL A 129 -5.91 9.69 -3.01
CA VAL A 129 -7.21 9.63 -3.72
C VAL A 129 -8.33 10.33 -2.94
N GLU A 130 -8.03 10.93 -1.79
CA GLU A 130 -9.00 11.64 -0.97
C GLU A 130 -9.03 13.13 -1.33
N ASP A 131 -10.21 13.63 -1.64
CA ASP A 131 -10.41 15.02 -2.04
C ASP A 131 -10.42 15.96 -0.82
N ASP A 132 -10.93 15.47 0.32
CA ASP A 132 -10.94 16.20 1.57
C ASP A 132 -9.54 16.22 2.20
N LYS A 133 -8.94 17.41 2.27
CA LYS A 133 -7.59 17.62 2.79
C LYS A 133 -7.46 17.27 4.27
N ASP A 134 -8.50 17.45 5.07
CA ASP A 134 -8.46 17.15 6.51
C ASP A 134 -8.46 15.63 6.71
N VAL A 135 -9.29 14.90 5.95
CA VAL A 135 -9.31 13.43 5.94
C VAL A 135 -8.00 12.87 5.38
N SER A 136 -7.50 13.44 4.28
CA SER A 136 -6.21 13.08 3.69
C SER A 136 -5.07 13.26 4.69
N LYS A 137 -5.07 14.37 5.44
CA LYS A 137 -4.10 14.61 6.53
C LYS A 137 -4.21 13.55 7.63
N GLU A 138 -5.42 13.20 8.07
CA GLU A 138 -5.62 12.15 9.08
C GLU A 138 -5.06 10.80 8.60
N TYR A 139 -5.31 10.42 7.35
CA TYR A 139 -4.75 9.20 6.76
C TYR A 139 -3.22 9.21 6.72
N LEU A 140 -2.60 10.34 6.41
CA LEU A 140 -1.14 10.49 6.44
C LEU A 140 -0.58 10.37 7.86
N GLU A 141 -1.23 10.96 8.86
CA GLU A 141 -0.83 10.84 10.26
C GLU A 141 -0.93 9.40 10.77
N ILE A 142 -1.99 8.68 10.39
CA ILE A 142 -2.13 7.25 10.68
C ILE A 142 -1.03 6.45 9.97
N SER A 143 -0.76 6.74 8.70
CA SER A 143 0.30 6.11 7.92
C SER A 143 1.67 6.28 8.58
N LEU A 144 2.01 7.49 9.01
CA LEU A 144 3.24 7.80 9.75
C LEU A 144 3.35 6.99 11.04
N LYS A 145 2.26 6.86 11.82
CA LYS A 145 2.26 6.10 13.07
C LYS A 145 2.52 4.62 12.81
N LEU A 146 1.86 4.04 11.80
CA LEU A 146 2.01 2.62 11.45
C LEU A 146 3.41 2.29 10.93
N ILE A 147 3.98 3.14 10.08
CA ILE A 147 5.33 2.89 9.54
C ILE A 147 6.40 3.04 10.62
N LYS A 148 6.25 4.01 11.54
CA LYS A 148 7.12 4.12 12.73
C LYS A 148 7.05 2.88 13.60
N ASN A 149 5.85 2.33 13.83
CA ASN A 149 5.69 1.08 14.57
C ASN A 149 6.38 -0.10 13.85
N ALA A 150 6.27 -0.17 12.52
CA ALA A 150 6.95 -1.19 11.73
C ALA A 150 8.49 -1.11 11.87
N ILE A 151 9.05 0.11 11.89
CA ILE A 151 10.47 0.37 12.14
C ILE A 151 10.87 -0.07 13.56
N THR A 152 10.06 0.21 14.58
CA THR A 152 10.32 -0.23 15.95
C THR A 152 10.41 -1.76 16.05
N LEU A 153 9.55 -2.49 15.32
CA LEU A 153 9.58 -3.96 15.28
C LEU A 153 10.72 -4.52 14.41
N SER A 154 11.12 -3.81 13.35
CA SER A 154 12.16 -4.24 12.41
C SER A 154 13.04 -3.06 11.96
N PRO A 155 13.98 -2.60 12.80
CA PRO A 155 14.75 -1.39 12.53
C PRO A 155 15.74 -1.55 11.37
N ARG A 156 16.08 -2.80 11.01
CA ARG A 156 16.98 -3.15 9.91
C ARG A 156 16.28 -3.28 8.55
N GLY A 157 14.97 -3.03 8.45
CA GLY A 157 14.29 -3.05 7.16
C GLY A 157 14.38 -1.69 6.47
N HIS A 158 15.28 -1.57 5.48
CA HIS A 158 15.49 -0.35 4.69
C HIS A 158 14.20 0.15 4.01
N THR A 159 13.30 -0.75 3.61
CA THR A 159 12.01 -0.42 2.98
C THR A 159 11.10 0.39 3.89
N HIS A 160 11.08 0.11 5.21
CA HIS A 160 10.26 0.88 6.15
C HIS A 160 10.75 2.32 6.28
N TRP A 161 12.07 2.50 6.32
CA TRP A 161 12.70 3.83 6.34
C TRP A 161 12.46 4.60 5.04
N ASN A 162 12.53 3.93 3.89
CA ASN A 162 12.20 4.55 2.60
C ASN A 162 10.72 5.00 2.57
N ALA A 163 9.79 4.13 2.97
CA ALA A 163 8.37 4.46 3.02
C ALA A 163 8.09 5.63 3.99
N LEU A 164 8.71 5.64 5.17
CA LEU A 164 8.59 6.76 6.11
C LEU A 164 9.02 8.08 5.47
N GLY A 165 10.10 8.07 4.69
CA GLY A 165 10.57 9.25 3.98
C GLY A 165 9.61 9.75 2.92
N VAL A 166 9.03 8.84 2.13
CA VAL A 166 8.02 9.17 1.11
C VAL A 166 6.77 9.77 1.75
N ILE A 167 6.25 9.15 2.81
CA ILE A 167 5.08 9.65 3.53
C ILE A 167 5.36 11.03 4.14
N ALA A 168 6.52 11.23 4.77
CA ALA A 168 6.88 12.50 5.41
C ALA A 168 7.04 13.66 4.41
N MET A 169 7.52 13.39 3.19
CA MET A 169 7.68 14.42 2.16
C MET A 169 6.35 14.82 1.49
N HIS A 170 5.25 14.10 1.75
CA HIS A 170 3.95 14.37 1.13
C HIS A 170 3.56 15.85 1.22
N SER A 171 2.93 16.37 0.16
CA SER A 171 2.65 17.80 -0.03
C SER A 171 1.82 18.44 1.10
N ILE A 172 1.05 17.64 1.85
CA ILE A 172 0.28 18.08 3.01
C ILE A 172 1.15 18.16 4.28
N LEU A 173 2.06 17.21 4.49
CA LEU A 173 2.88 17.14 5.71
C LEU A 173 4.13 18.01 5.62
N LYS A 174 4.81 17.98 4.47
CA LYS A 174 6.05 18.74 4.20
C LYS A 174 7.13 18.61 5.28
N ASP A 175 7.21 17.46 5.96
CA ASP A 175 8.23 17.20 6.96
C ASP A 175 9.52 16.72 6.28
N TYR A 176 10.17 17.65 5.57
CA TYR A 176 11.35 17.37 4.77
C TYR A 176 12.56 16.96 5.62
N ALA A 177 12.63 17.41 6.87
CA ALA A 177 13.68 17.02 7.80
C ALA A 177 13.54 15.54 8.18
N LEU A 178 12.34 15.10 8.53
CA LEU A 178 12.05 13.68 8.77
C LEU A 178 12.26 12.86 7.51
N ALA A 179 11.85 13.36 6.34
CA ALA A 179 12.04 12.68 5.07
C ALA A 179 13.53 12.42 4.79
N GLN A 180 14.36 13.46 4.91
CA GLN A 180 15.82 13.36 4.70
C GLN A 180 16.45 12.36 5.67
N HIS A 181 16.13 12.47 6.96
CA HIS A 181 16.62 11.53 7.97
C HIS A 181 16.25 10.09 7.61
N SER A 182 15.02 9.86 7.18
CA SER A 182 14.50 8.53 6.86
C SER A 182 15.19 7.93 5.64
N PHE A 183 15.41 8.70 4.57
CA PHE A 183 16.16 8.22 3.40
C PHE A 183 17.62 7.91 3.72
N ILE A 184 18.29 8.78 4.49
CA ILE A 184 19.66 8.53 4.93
C ILE A 184 19.73 7.26 5.80
N SER A 185 18.78 7.07 6.71
CA SER A 185 18.70 5.86 7.55
C SER A 185 18.46 4.59 6.72
N SER A 186 17.64 4.67 5.67
CA SER A 186 17.45 3.58 4.70
C SER A 186 18.75 3.24 3.95
N LEU A 187 19.48 4.26 3.45
CA LEU A 187 20.77 4.09 2.75
C LEU A 187 21.90 3.57 3.66
N LYS A 188 21.87 3.87 4.96
CA LYS A 188 22.82 3.27 5.92
C LYS A 188 22.65 1.75 6.02
N ILE A 189 21.44 1.25 5.80
CA ILE A 189 21.12 -0.19 5.82
C ILE A 189 21.40 -0.81 4.45
N GLU A 190 20.97 -0.15 3.37
CA GLU A 190 21.19 -0.59 1.99
C GLU A 190 21.78 0.54 1.13
N PRO A 191 23.13 0.67 1.05
CA PRO A 191 23.78 1.79 0.38
C PRO A 191 23.55 1.87 -1.13
N ASN A 192 23.28 0.73 -1.77
CA ASN A 192 23.15 0.61 -3.23
C ASN A 192 21.69 0.69 -3.71
N ASN A 193 20.76 1.13 -2.86
CA ASN A 193 19.35 1.22 -3.22
C ASN A 193 19.07 2.43 -4.11
N ALA A 194 18.96 2.19 -5.43
CA ALA A 194 18.70 3.24 -6.42
C ALA A 194 17.38 3.99 -6.16
N VAL A 195 16.33 3.30 -5.69
CA VAL A 195 15.02 3.93 -5.42
C VAL A 195 15.14 4.97 -4.31
N VAL A 196 15.89 4.65 -3.24
CA VAL A 196 16.08 5.58 -2.12
C VAL A 196 16.93 6.78 -2.54
N TRP A 197 17.97 6.57 -3.35
CA TRP A 197 18.76 7.66 -3.93
C TRP A 197 17.91 8.58 -4.79
N SER A 198 17.04 8.05 -5.64
CA SER A 198 16.10 8.83 -6.44
C SER A 198 15.15 9.65 -5.56
N ASN A 199 14.59 9.05 -4.50
CA ASN A 199 13.70 9.75 -3.56
C ASN A 199 14.43 10.88 -2.81
N LEU A 200 15.68 10.65 -2.38
CA LEU A 200 16.50 11.67 -1.73
C LEU A 200 16.85 12.82 -2.70
N GLY A 201 17.15 12.50 -3.97
CA GLY A 201 17.36 13.51 -5.00
C GLY A 201 16.11 14.36 -5.25
N ALA A 202 14.94 13.73 -5.36
CA ALA A 202 13.66 14.43 -5.49
C ALA A 202 13.39 15.36 -4.30
N LEU A 203 13.68 14.91 -3.08
CA LEU A 203 13.56 15.72 -1.87
C LEU A 203 14.42 17.00 -1.93
N TYR A 204 15.67 16.89 -2.38
CA TYR A 204 16.55 18.06 -2.48
C TYR A 204 16.09 19.06 -3.55
N LEU A 205 15.59 18.58 -4.69
CA LEU A 205 14.99 19.45 -5.71
C LEU A 205 13.77 20.21 -5.17
N ILE A 206 12.91 19.54 -4.39
CA ILE A 206 11.75 20.18 -3.75
C ILE A 206 12.20 21.23 -2.74
N ASN A 207 13.16 20.90 -1.88
CA ASN A 207 13.62 21.80 -0.82
C ASN A 207 14.32 23.05 -1.37
N ASP A 208 15.12 22.91 -2.44
CA ASP A 208 15.77 24.05 -3.09
C ASP A 208 14.76 24.97 -3.78
N ASN A 209 13.72 24.41 -4.42
CA ASN A 209 12.61 25.19 -4.96
C ASN A 209 11.86 25.97 -3.87
N VAL A 210 11.64 25.36 -2.69
CA VAL A 210 10.99 26.04 -1.56
C VAL A 210 11.84 27.19 -1.03
N LYS A 211 13.17 27.01 -0.91
CA LYS A 211 14.08 28.10 -0.52
C LYS A 211 14.07 29.25 -1.52
N LEU A 212 14.15 28.96 -2.81
CA LEU A 212 14.10 29.96 -3.87
C LEU A 212 12.77 30.74 -3.88
N ALA A 213 11.63 30.06 -3.70
CA ALA A 213 10.32 30.70 -3.62
C ALA A 213 10.20 31.67 -2.44
N HIS A 214 10.84 31.39 -1.30
CA HIS A 214 10.86 32.31 -0.16
C HIS A 214 11.77 33.53 -0.39
N LEU A 215 12.87 33.37 -1.13
CA LEU A 215 13.81 34.45 -1.46
C LEU A 215 13.28 35.40 -2.55
N GLY A 216 12.45 34.92 -3.48
CA GLY A 216 11.87 35.73 -4.56
C GLY A 216 10.64 36.56 -4.19
N ASN A 217 10.18 36.48 -2.94
CA ASN A 217 9.02 37.22 -2.41
C ASN A 217 9.43 38.41 -1.51
N ILE A 218 10.69 38.84 -1.58
CA ILE A 218 11.26 39.99 -0.84
C ILE A 218 11.72 41.03 -1.86
#